data_AF-A0A817H2E3-F1
#
_entry.id   AF-A0A817H2E3-F1
#
_cell.length_a   1.000
_cell.length_b   1.000
_cell.length_c   1.000
_cell.angle_alpha   90.00
_cell.angle_beta   90.00
_cell.angle_gamma   90.00
#
_symmetry.space_group_name_H-M   'P 1'
#
loop_
_entity.id
_entity.type
_entity.pdbx_description
1 polymer ?
#
loop_
_entity_poly.entity_id
_entity_poly.type
_entity_poly.pdbx_seq_one_letter_code
_entity_poly.pdbx_strand_id
1 'polypeptide(L)'
;MGTSRPALYHVLHNENDFNARCTKSVSIPAPVHYADLAAYAARMFEFGDDLDHNEEVGDEFDPTENISLNDIETKVMTLNDKIQNNMWFV
;
A
#
# COMPACT_ATOMS: atom_id res chain seq x y z
N MET A 1 13.14 -20.43 13.81
CA MET A 1 14.05 -20.40 12.63
C MET A 1 13.59 -21.47 11.66
N GLY A 2 13.06 -21.06 10.52
CA GLY A 2 12.36 -21.93 9.57
C GLY A 2 12.92 -21.78 8.15
N THR A 3 12.38 -22.58 7.24
CA THR A 3 12.77 -22.62 5.82
C THR A 3 12.52 -21.28 5.12
N SER A 4 13.39 -20.93 4.16
CA SER A 4 13.23 -19.74 3.32
C SER A 4 12.00 -19.86 2.42
N ARG A 5 11.29 -18.74 2.20
CA ARG A 5 10.21 -18.62 1.22
C ARG A 5 10.71 -17.82 0.01
N PRO A 6 11.11 -18.48 -1.09
CA PRO A 6 11.51 -17.76 -2.30
C PRO A 6 10.28 -17.07 -2.93
N ALA A 7 10.45 -15.85 -3.46
CA ALA A 7 9.38 -15.23 -4.25
C ALA A 7 9.19 -15.93 -5.59
N LEU A 8 7.92 -16.06 -5.95
CA LEU A 8 7.46 -16.52 -7.26
C LEU A 8 7.05 -15.31 -8.09
N TYR A 9 7.56 -15.20 -9.32
CA TYR A 9 7.25 -14.10 -10.23
C TYR A 9 6.49 -14.63 -11.45
N HIS A 10 5.36 -14.00 -11.76
CA HIS A 10 4.59 -14.25 -12.98
C HIS A 10 4.56 -12.98 -13.83
N VAL A 11 5.01 -13.08 -15.08
CA VAL A 11 4.93 -11.96 -16.04
C VAL A 11 3.54 -11.99 -16.64
N LEU A 12 2.71 -11.01 -16.28
CA LEU A 12 1.34 -10.88 -16.78
C LEU A 12 1.28 -10.14 -18.13
N HIS A 13 2.24 -9.25 -18.37
CA HIS A 13 2.29 -8.42 -19.56
C HIS A 13 3.74 -8.03 -19.89
N ASN A 14 4.11 -8.02 -21.18
CA ASN A 14 5.47 -7.72 -21.62
C ASN A 14 5.48 -7.18 -23.06
N GLU A 15 5.65 -5.86 -23.21
CA GLU A 15 5.83 -5.21 -24.51
C GLU A 15 7.29 -5.16 -24.95
N ASN A 16 8.23 -5.41 -24.02
CA ASN A 16 9.66 -5.23 -24.24
C ASN A 16 10.38 -6.51 -24.69
N ASP A 17 9.63 -7.59 -24.98
CA ASP A 17 10.14 -8.93 -25.33
C ASP A 17 11.26 -9.43 -24.39
N PHE A 18 11.21 -9.01 -23.12
CA PHE A 18 12.23 -9.34 -22.14
C PHE A 18 12.05 -10.77 -21.63
N ASN A 19 13.09 -11.60 -21.76
CA ASN A 19 13.14 -12.93 -21.17
C ASN A 19 13.80 -12.86 -19.79
N ALA A 20 12.97 -12.88 -18.74
CA ALA A 20 13.43 -12.75 -17.35
C ALA A 20 14.19 -14.01 -16.87
N ARG A 21 15.52 -14.00 -16.99
CA ARG A 21 16.41 -14.97 -16.31
C ARG A 21 16.93 -14.36 -15.01
N CYS A 22 16.35 -14.74 -13.88
CA CYS A 22 16.92 -14.40 -12.57
C CYS A 22 18.12 -15.33 -12.27
N THR A 23 19.29 -14.77 -11.98
CA THR A 23 20.50 -15.52 -11.55
C THR A 23 20.72 -15.47 -10.04
N LYS A 24 19.83 -14.81 -9.29
CA LYS A 24 19.84 -14.73 -7.82
C LYS A 24 18.43 -14.82 -7.25
N SER A 25 18.28 -15.61 -6.20
CA SER A 25 17.08 -15.64 -5.37
C SER A 25 17.05 -14.39 -4.51
N VAL A 26 16.21 -13.42 -4.89
CA VAL A 26 15.86 -12.27 -4.04
C VAL A 26 14.48 -12.54 -3.45
N SER A 27 14.30 -12.23 -2.17
CA SER A 27 13.01 -12.42 -1.50
C SER A 27 11.93 -11.55 -2.16
N ILE A 28 12.15 -10.25 -2.36
CA ILE A 28 11.23 -9.30 -3.04
C ILE A 28 12.11 -8.14 -3.58
N PRO A 29 11.87 -7.57 -4.77
CA PRO A 29 12.64 -6.43 -5.27
C PRO A 29 12.33 -5.14 -4.49
N ALA A 30 13.32 -4.24 -4.38
CA ALA A 30 13.21 -2.97 -3.65
C ALA A 30 11.93 -2.15 -3.91
N PRO A 31 11.47 -1.93 -5.17
CA PRO A 31 10.24 -1.15 -5.41
C PRO A 31 8.99 -1.78 -4.77
N VAL A 32 8.88 -3.10 -4.71
CA VAL A 32 7.75 -3.77 -4.06
C VAL A 32 7.84 -3.61 -2.55
N HIS A 33 9.04 -3.74 -1.98
CA HIS A 33 9.22 -3.51 -0.55
C HIS A 33 8.91 -2.06 -0.14
N TYR A 34 9.28 -1.07 -0.96
CA TYR A 34 8.94 0.33 -0.70
C TYR A 34 7.44 0.60 -0.76
N ALA A 35 6.72 -0.03 -1.68
CA ALA A 35 5.26 0.05 -1.70
C ALA A 35 4.64 -0.49 -0.41
N ASP A 36 5.17 -1.61 0.12
CA ASP A 36 4.70 -2.18 1.39
C ASP A 36 4.95 -1.21 2.57
N LEU A 37 6.12 -0.57 2.63
CA LEU A 37 6.44 0.42 3.67
C LEU A 37 5.53 1.66 3.58
N ALA A 38 5.31 2.18 2.37
CA ALA A 38 4.42 3.31 2.15
C ALA A 38 2.97 2.99 2.56
N ALA A 39 2.46 1.80 2.19
CA ALA A 39 1.12 1.35 2.58
C ALA A 39 1.00 1.08 4.09
N TYR A 40 2.05 0.57 4.73
CA TYR A 40 2.08 0.42 6.18
C TYR A 40 2.11 1.77 6.89
N ALA A 41 2.93 2.71 6.42
CA ALA A 41 3.02 4.04 6.99
C ALA A 41 1.70 4.82 6.84
N ALA A 42 1.05 4.75 5.68
CA ALA A 42 -0.26 5.37 5.46
C ALA A 42 -1.31 4.87 6.48
N ARG A 43 -1.37 3.55 6.71
CA ARG A 43 -2.26 2.97 7.74
C ARG A 43 -1.96 3.47 9.15
N MET A 44 -0.70 3.64 9.51
CA MET A 44 -0.33 4.13 10.85
C MET A 44 -0.77 5.58 11.08
N PHE A 45 -0.87 6.38 10.03
CA PHE A 45 -1.43 7.74 10.12
C PHE A 45 -2.95 7.71 10.27
N GLU A 46 -3.67 6.83 9.57
CA GLU A 46 -5.11 6.63 9.76
C GLU A 46 -5.44 6.27 11.22
N PHE A 47 -4.71 5.31 11.81
CA PHE A 47 -4.91 4.90 13.21
C PHE A 47 -4.35 5.88 14.26
N GLY A 48 -3.54 6.86 13.84
CA GLY A 48 -2.90 7.85 14.71
C GLY A 48 -3.82 9.00 15.10
N ASP A 49 -4.81 9.31 14.25
CA ASP A 49 -5.83 10.35 14.49
C ASP A 49 -6.99 9.84 15.39
N ASP A 50 -7.12 8.52 15.54
CA ASP A 50 -8.15 7.87 16.39
C ASP A 50 -7.98 8.15 17.90
N LEU A 51 -6.83 8.70 18.34
CA LEU A 51 -6.60 9.00 19.76
C LEU A 51 -7.27 10.30 20.24
N ASP A 52 -7.78 11.14 19.34
CA ASP A 52 -8.56 12.35 19.68
C ASP A 52 -10.01 12.33 19.14
N HIS A 53 -10.37 11.35 18.31
CA HIS A 53 -11.72 11.22 17.76
C HIS A 53 -12.57 10.21 18.55
N ASN A 54 -13.46 10.73 19.39
CA ASN A 54 -14.61 9.97 19.91
C ASN A 54 -15.59 9.72 18.74
N GLU A 55 -15.28 8.82 17.82
CA GLU A 55 -16.23 8.39 16.80
C GLU A 55 -17.25 7.44 17.43
N GLU A 56 -18.52 7.87 17.43
CA GLU A 56 -19.63 6.96 17.67
C GLU A 56 -19.61 5.89 16.57
N VAL A 57 -19.39 4.63 16.97
CA VAL A 57 -19.50 3.47 16.09
C VAL A 57 -20.96 3.36 15.65
N GLY A 58 -21.27 3.96 14.51
CA GLY A 58 -22.64 4.19 14.06
C GLY A 58 -22.91 3.85 12.60
N ASP A 59 -22.00 3.15 11.90
CA ASP A 59 -22.25 2.78 10.50
C ASP A 59 -22.33 1.27 10.30
N GLU A 60 -23.53 0.80 9.99
CA GLU A 60 -23.78 -0.58 9.57
C GLU A 60 -23.23 -0.73 8.16
N PHE A 61 -22.18 -1.52 7.99
CA PHE A 61 -21.57 -1.76 6.68
C PHE A 61 -22.60 -2.36 5.72
N ASP A 62 -23.18 -1.54 4.84
CA ASP A 62 -24.08 -1.98 3.77
C ASP A 62 -23.26 -2.24 2.49
N PRO A 63 -23.09 -3.52 2.09
CA PRO A 63 -22.33 -3.87 0.89
C PRO A 63 -23.00 -3.43 -0.42
N THR A 64 -24.22 -2.85 -0.37
CA THR A 64 -24.93 -2.31 -1.53
C THR A 64 -24.85 -0.79 -1.66
N GLU A 65 -24.23 -0.10 -0.71
CA GLU A 65 -24.02 1.34 -0.82
C GLU A 65 -23.06 1.67 -1.96
N ASN A 66 -23.51 2.60 -2.82
CA ASN A 66 -22.68 3.15 -3.87
C ASN A 66 -21.73 4.18 -3.26
N ILE A 67 -20.51 3.73 -2.98
CA ILE A 67 -19.42 4.60 -2.52
C ILE A 67 -19.15 5.64 -3.61
N SER A 68 -19.34 6.93 -3.32
CA SER A 68 -19.02 7.99 -4.27
C SER A 68 -17.51 8.27 -4.24
N LEU A 69 -16.96 8.78 -5.35
CA LEU A 69 -15.55 9.15 -5.42
C LEU A 69 -15.16 10.18 -4.34
N ASN A 70 -16.11 11.03 -3.94
CA ASN A 70 -15.90 12.04 -2.90
C ASN A 70 -15.73 11.41 -1.51
N ASP A 71 -16.40 10.28 -1.25
CA ASP A 71 -16.28 9.55 0.02
C ASP A 71 -14.93 8.84 0.16
N ILE A 72 -14.27 8.56 -0.98
CA ILE A 72 -12.92 8.00 -1.03
C ILE A 72 -11.89 9.12 -0.86
N GLU A 73 -12.09 10.28 -1.51
CA GLU A 73 -11.17 11.43 -1.38
C GLU A 73 -11.06 11.97 0.04
N THR A 74 -12.16 11.95 0.81
CA THR A 74 -12.13 12.33 2.23
C THR A 74 -11.38 11.34 3.09
N LYS A 75 -11.30 10.07 2.67
CA LYS A 75 -10.64 8.98 3.41
C LYS A 75 -9.18 8.77 2.98
N VAL A 76 -8.82 9.14 1.75
CA VAL A 76 -7.46 9.01 1.23
C VAL A 76 -6.58 10.13 1.77
N MET A 77 -5.56 9.77 2.56
CA MET A 77 -4.58 10.71 3.08
C MET A 77 -3.84 11.43 1.94
N THR A 78 -4.01 12.76 1.85
CA THR A 78 -3.21 13.62 0.97
C THR A 78 -1.95 14.10 1.69
N LEU A 79 -0.78 13.81 1.13
CA LEU A 79 0.50 14.28 1.67
C LEU A 79 0.76 15.76 1.35
N ASN A 80 1.53 16.43 2.20
CA ASN A 80 1.98 17.80 1.92
C ASN A 80 2.91 17.83 0.70
N ASP A 81 2.76 18.84 -0.17
CA ASP A 81 3.55 19.04 -1.38
C ASP A 81 5.08 18.96 -1.17
N LYS A 82 5.56 19.37 0.02
CA LYS A 82 6.99 19.35 0.36
C LYS A 82 7.56 17.95 0.55
N ILE A 83 6.73 16.97 0.89
CA ILE A 83 7.15 15.59 1.20
C ILE A 83 6.69 14.58 0.15
N GLN A 84 5.78 14.96 -0.75
CA GLN A 84 5.19 14.07 -1.76
C GLN A 84 6.23 13.41 -2.69
N ASN A 85 7.31 14.13 -3.03
CA ASN A 85 8.37 13.63 -3.92
C ASN A 85 9.57 13.03 -3.16
N ASN A 86 9.44 12.84 -1.85
CA ASN A 86 10.47 12.24 -1.01
C ASN A 86 10.01 10.86 -0.51
N MET A 87 10.97 10.01 -0.12
CA MET A 87 10.68 8.76 0.59
C MET A 87 10.31 9.07 2.05
N TRP A 88 9.13 9.63 2.29
CA TRP A 88 8.63 9.93 3.64
C TRP A 88 8.38 8.68 4.50
N PHE A 89 8.31 7.51 3.87
CA PHE A 89 8.08 6.20 4.49
C PHE A 89 9.37 5.43 4.81
N VAL A 90 10.55 6.06 4.65
CA VAL A 90 11.88 5.50 4.93
C VAL A 90 12.57 6.27 6.05
#